data_AF-A0A9E5RK18-F1
#
_entry.id   AF-A0A9E5RK18-F1
#
_cell.length_a   1.000
_cell.length_b   1.000
_cell.length_c   1.000
_cell.angle_alpha   90.00
_cell.angle_beta   90.00
_cell.angle_gamma   90.00
#
_symmetry.space_group_name_H-M   'P 1'
#
loop_
_entity.id
_entity.type
_entity.pdbx_description
1 polymer ?
#
loop_
_entity_poly.entity_id
_entity_poly.type
_entity_poly.pdbx_seq_one_letter_code
_entity_poly.pdbx_strand_id
1 'polypeptide(L)'
;MFEQLLRFWFRLPIRSKGTVVIALPVLCLAIAIGISILLNRRVELAEQEVQHTQEVRLCSEQILRLLIDAETGVRGYLLTGDAEFLSPYYSAKEELLDLVDGLEALSQENPSQLPRLQAISEQVDRRLASLQSNIALLQSSNGSLTLSADGEKLETLIRGKSAMDALRNNLREFIDVEETRLAKRQQTLDQERALSRAALWLAGGVGIVGGLGANYLYTISIVRRIHGLQRNALLVADGEPLSEPILGEDEINRLDQALYATAEQISQKQTWLQTANLQIAEAARKEKALLDNSLDVICSIDGEGRFVEVSPASFKVWGYLPSELIGRFYTEFVVPDDVEKHRRSPLKLLQANPSQALKTATFAKMAHG
;
A
#
# COMPACT_ATOMS: atom_id res chain seq x y z
N MET A 1 -19.25 12.09 6.71
CA MET A 1 -17.78 12.00 6.54
C MET A 1 -17.40 11.00 5.44
N PHE A 2 -17.89 9.76 5.45
CA PHE A 2 -17.52 8.72 4.46
C PHE A 2 -17.85 9.09 2.99
N GLU A 3 -19.03 9.65 2.72
CA GLU A 3 -19.36 10.11 1.35
C GLU A 3 -18.48 11.24 0.83
N GLN A 4 -18.07 12.17 1.70
CA GLN A 4 -17.20 13.28 1.31
C GLN A 4 -15.80 12.76 0.96
N LEU A 5 -15.29 11.79 1.73
CA LEU A 5 -14.04 11.09 1.44
C LEU A 5 -14.09 10.33 0.12
N LEU A 6 -15.20 9.65 -0.18
CA LEU A 6 -15.39 8.97 -1.47
C LEU A 6 -15.39 9.96 -2.64
N ARG A 7 -16.14 11.08 -2.54
CA ARG A 7 -16.15 12.11 -3.59
C ARG A 7 -14.77 12.73 -3.81
N PHE A 8 -14.04 13.00 -2.72
CA PHE A 8 -12.66 13.47 -2.80
C PHE A 8 -11.74 12.45 -3.47
N TRP A 9 -11.86 11.17 -3.08
CA TRP A 9 -11.10 10.07 -3.66
C TRP A 9 -11.31 10.00 -5.17
N PHE A 10 -12.55 10.07 -5.66
CA PHE A 10 -12.80 9.96 -7.10
C PHE A 10 -12.20 11.09 -7.93
N ARG A 11 -12.05 12.31 -7.38
CA ARG A 11 -11.48 13.47 -8.09
C ARG A 11 -9.94 13.47 -8.20
N LEU A 12 -9.24 12.75 -7.34
CA LEU A 12 -7.77 12.72 -7.36
C LEU A 12 -7.23 12.09 -8.66
N PRO A 13 -6.10 12.59 -9.21
CA PRO A 13 -5.47 11.98 -10.36
C PRO A 13 -4.94 10.58 -10.02
N ILE A 14 -4.88 9.69 -11.01
CA ILE A 14 -4.48 8.28 -10.84
C ILE A 14 -3.12 8.13 -10.15
N ARG A 15 -2.14 8.98 -10.49
CA ARG A 15 -0.81 8.98 -9.86
C ARG A 15 -0.89 9.20 -8.35
N SER A 16 -1.63 10.21 -7.91
CA SER A 16 -1.81 10.52 -6.48
C SER A 16 -2.62 9.43 -5.75
N LYS A 17 -3.59 8.80 -6.41
CA LYS A 17 -4.28 7.63 -5.85
C LYS A 17 -3.30 6.48 -5.64
N GLY A 18 -2.46 6.18 -6.63
CA GLY A 18 -1.44 5.14 -6.55
C GLY A 18 -0.44 5.38 -5.42
N THR A 19 0.05 6.63 -5.27
CA THR A 19 0.96 6.95 -4.15
C THR A 19 0.29 6.79 -2.80
N VAL A 20 -0.98 7.18 -2.63
CA VAL A 20 -1.70 6.99 -1.37
C VAL A 20 -1.91 5.51 -1.04
N VAL A 21 -2.24 4.68 -2.04
CA VAL A 21 -2.43 3.23 -1.85
C VAL A 21 -1.16 2.54 -1.37
N ILE A 22 0.02 3.00 -1.82
CA ILE A 22 1.31 2.44 -1.39
C ILE A 22 1.79 3.08 -0.08
N ALA A 23 1.67 4.40 0.06
CA ALA A 23 2.14 5.13 1.23
C ALA A 23 1.36 4.77 2.49
N LEU A 24 0.05 4.49 2.39
CA LEU A 24 -0.79 4.12 3.52
C LEU A 24 -0.28 2.86 4.27
N PRO A 25 -0.12 1.69 3.61
CA PRO A 25 0.39 0.49 4.29
C PRO A 25 1.84 0.66 4.76
N VAL A 26 2.69 1.38 4.01
CA VAL A 26 4.07 1.66 4.43
C VAL A 26 4.10 2.54 5.69
N LEU A 27 3.27 3.58 5.76
CA LEU A 27 3.16 4.44 6.93
C LEU A 27 2.60 3.69 8.14
N CYS A 28 1.56 2.88 7.94
CA CYS A 28 1.03 2.00 8.99
C CYS A 28 2.12 1.04 9.53
N LEU A 29 2.93 0.46 8.63
CA LEU A 29 4.02 -0.42 9.01
C LEU A 29 5.14 0.32 9.76
N ALA A 30 5.51 1.53 9.33
CA ALA A 30 6.50 2.36 10.02
C ALA A 30 6.03 2.75 11.43
N ILE A 31 4.75 3.14 11.59
CA ILE A 31 4.14 3.43 12.88
C ILE A 31 4.13 2.18 13.76
N ALA A 32 3.76 1.02 13.20
CA ALA A 32 3.75 -0.26 13.92
C ALA A 32 5.15 -0.63 14.46
N ILE A 33 6.19 -0.47 13.63
CA ILE A 33 7.58 -0.70 14.03
C ILE A 33 7.99 0.27 15.14
N GLY A 34 7.67 1.56 15.00
CA GLY A 34 7.97 2.57 16.02
C GLY A 34 7.32 2.26 17.37
N ILE A 35 6.03 1.93 17.37
CA ILE A 35 5.30 1.51 18.58
C ILE A 35 5.91 0.23 19.16
N SER A 36 6.25 -0.75 18.31
CA SER A 36 6.86 -2.01 18.74
C SER A 36 8.19 -1.79 19.45
N ILE A 37 9.07 -0.93 18.93
CA ILE A 37 10.34 -0.60 19.58
C ILE A 37 10.12 0.05 20.95
N LEU A 38 9.16 0.99 21.05
CA LEU A 38 8.85 1.66 22.31
C LEU A 38 8.31 0.70 23.37
N LEU A 39 7.43 -0.23 22.98
CA LEU A 39 6.89 -1.25 23.88
C LEU A 39 7.96 -2.30 24.25
N ASN A 40 8.82 -2.68 23.30
CA ASN A 40 9.87 -3.66 23.57
C ASN A 40 10.88 -3.16 24.60
N ARG A 41 11.19 -1.86 24.63
CA ARG A 41 12.02 -1.26 25.69
C ARG A 41 11.40 -1.41 27.08
N ARG A 42 10.07 -1.35 27.20
CA ARG A 42 9.39 -1.57 28.48
C ARG A 42 9.50 -3.02 28.94
N VAL A 43 9.35 -3.95 27.99
CA VAL A 43 9.55 -5.38 28.24
C VAL A 43 10.98 -5.67 28.70
N GLU A 44 11.97 -5.09 28.04
CA GLU A 44 13.39 -5.26 28.37
C GLU A 44 13.71 -4.77 29.78
N LEU A 45 13.25 -3.58 30.16
CA LEU A 45 13.42 -3.04 31.52
C LEU A 45 12.72 -3.91 32.57
N ALA A 46 11.48 -4.34 32.30
CA ALA A 46 10.75 -5.23 33.21
C ALA A 46 11.43 -6.61 33.36
N GLU A 47 12.05 -7.10 32.29
CA GLU A 47 12.81 -8.36 32.30
C GLU A 47 14.09 -8.25 33.14
N GLN A 48 14.82 -7.13 33.03
CA GLN A 48 15.97 -6.84 33.89
C GLN A 48 15.59 -6.78 35.37
N GLU A 49 14.47 -6.13 35.72
CA GLU A 49 13.98 -6.10 37.10
C GLU A 49 13.63 -7.49 37.64
N VAL A 50 13.04 -8.35 36.81
CA VAL A 50 12.73 -9.75 37.17
C VAL A 50 14.03 -10.53 37.41
N GLN A 51 15.00 -10.44 36.49
CA GLN A 51 16.30 -11.11 36.62
C GLN A 51 17.02 -10.68 37.90
N HIS A 52 17.09 -9.37 38.15
CA HIS A 52 17.71 -8.84 39.35
C HIS A 52 17.06 -9.38 40.64
N THR A 53 15.73 -9.44 40.69
CA THR A 53 15.00 -10.01 41.83
C THR A 53 15.30 -11.50 42.01
N GLN A 54 15.47 -12.24 40.91
CA GLN A 54 15.85 -13.66 40.95
C GLN A 54 17.27 -13.85 41.48
N GLU A 55 18.22 -13.03 41.06
CA GLU A 55 19.61 -13.06 41.55
C GLU A 55 19.67 -12.82 43.07
N VAL A 56 18.99 -11.79 43.56
CA VAL A 56 18.88 -11.49 45.00
C VAL A 56 18.28 -12.67 45.76
N ARG A 57 17.20 -13.28 45.24
CA ARG A 57 16.56 -14.45 45.88
C ARG A 57 17.50 -15.66 45.94
N LEU A 58 18.15 -15.99 44.81
CA LEU A 58 19.07 -17.13 44.72
C LEU A 58 20.27 -16.95 45.65
N CYS A 59 20.85 -15.74 45.71
CA CYS A 59 21.94 -15.43 46.62
C CYS A 59 21.51 -15.61 48.09
N SER A 60 20.35 -15.08 48.48
CA SER A 60 19.80 -15.28 49.84
C SER A 60 19.53 -16.75 50.16
N GLU A 61 19.00 -17.53 49.23
CA GLU A 61 18.81 -18.97 49.40
C GLU A 61 20.14 -19.72 49.58
N GLN A 62 21.20 -19.33 48.85
CA GLN A 62 22.54 -19.89 48.98
C GLN A 62 23.15 -19.58 50.34
N ILE A 63 23.04 -18.33 50.81
CA ILE A 63 23.48 -17.93 52.15
C ILE A 63 22.79 -18.80 53.21
N LEU A 64 21.46 -19.02 53.10
CA LEU A 64 20.75 -19.86 54.05
C LEU A 64 21.30 -21.30 54.10
N ARG A 65 21.54 -21.89 52.93
CA ARG A 65 22.02 -23.28 52.81
C ARG A 65 23.41 -23.43 53.42
N LEU A 66 24.35 -22.57 53.04
CA LEU A 66 25.72 -22.58 53.57
C LEU A 66 25.76 -22.37 55.08
N LEU A 67 24.92 -21.49 55.61
CA LEU A 67 24.83 -21.23 57.04
C LEU A 67 24.30 -22.46 57.81
N ILE A 68 23.33 -23.19 57.23
CA ILE A 68 22.81 -24.45 57.79
C ILE A 68 23.88 -25.54 57.76
N ASP A 69 24.62 -25.68 56.66
CA ASP A 69 25.68 -26.68 56.49
C ASP A 69 26.83 -26.41 57.46
N ALA A 70 27.25 -25.14 57.59
CA ALA A 70 28.25 -24.69 58.56
C ALA A 70 27.84 -25.01 60.00
N GLU A 71 26.60 -24.70 60.39
CA GLU A 71 26.11 -25.04 61.73
C GLU A 71 26.06 -26.56 61.96
N THR A 72 25.61 -27.32 60.96
CA THR A 72 25.51 -28.78 61.05
C THR A 72 26.88 -29.41 61.21
N GLY A 73 27.88 -28.95 60.44
CA GLY A 73 29.26 -29.40 60.56
C GLY A 73 29.88 -29.09 61.93
N VAL A 74 29.74 -27.86 62.42
CA VAL A 74 30.26 -27.49 63.75
C VAL A 74 29.57 -28.28 64.87
N ARG A 75 28.26 -28.53 64.77
CA ARG A 75 27.56 -29.39 65.74
C ARG A 75 28.09 -30.82 65.70
N GLY A 76 28.31 -31.39 64.52
CA GLY A 76 28.91 -32.72 64.36
C GLY A 76 30.28 -32.81 65.04
N TYR A 77 31.15 -31.83 64.82
CA TYR A 77 32.46 -31.72 65.46
C TYR A 77 32.35 -31.58 67.00
N LEU A 78 31.45 -30.71 67.49
CA LEU A 78 31.26 -30.52 68.94
C LEU A 78 30.73 -31.78 69.66
N LEU A 79 30.02 -32.66 68.94
CA LEU A 79 29.48 -33.91 69.46
C LEU A 79 30.47 -35.07 69.37
N THR A 80 31.25 -35.16 68.29
CA THR A 80 32.09 -36.33 67.98
C THR A 80 33.58 -36.08 68.22
N GLY A 81 34.04 -34.83 68.19
CA GLY A 81 35.44 -34.45 68.18
C GLY A 81 36.16 -34.68 66.84
N ASP A 82 35.46 -35.19 65.81
CA ASP A 82 36.06 -35.54 64.53
C ASP A 82 36.13 -34.33 63.59
N ALA A 83 37.35 -33.97 63.20
CA ALA A 83 37.64 -32.81 62.36
C ALA A 83 37.04 -32.93 60.94
N GLU A 84 36.67 -34.13 60.48
CA GLU A 84 36.01 -34.32 59.17
C GLU A 84 34.69 -33.52 59.08
N PHE A 85 33.98 -33.38 60.20
CA PHE A 85 32.75 -32.58 60.28
C PHE A 85 32.98 -31.06 60.09
N LEU A 86 34.22 -30.58 60.14
CA LEU A 86 34.53 -29.16 59.93
C LEU A 86 34.64 -28.78 58.45
N SER A 87 34.69 -29.74 57.52
CA SER A 87 34.79 -29.44 56.09
C SER A 87 33.68 -28.49 55.59
N PRO A 88 32.38 -28.73 55.88
CA PRO A 88 31.31 -27.82 55.44
C PRO A 88 31.43 -26.41 56.04
N TYR A 89 31.96 -26.27 57.26
CA TYR A 89 32.16 -24.98 57.89
C TYR A 89 33.24 -24.15 57.18
N TYR A 90 34.38 -24.76 56.86
CA TYR A 90 35.47 -24.04 56.19
C TYR A 90 35.08 -23.60 54.78
N SER A 91 34.42 -24.48 54.00
CA SER A 91 33.89 -24.11 52.67
C SER A 91 32.85 -23.01 52.75
N ALA A 92 31.87 -23.12 53.67
CA ALA A 92 30.85 -22.11 53.84
C ALA A 92 31.41 -20.77 54.30
N LYS A 93 32.43 -20.75 55.17
CA LYS A 93 33.07 -19.51 55.63
C LYS A 93 33.69 -18.71 54.48
N GLU A 94 34.30 -19.39 53.52
CA GLU A 94 34.92 -18.75 52.35
C GLU A 94 33.85 -18.20 51.39
N GLU A 95 32.84 -18.99 51.04
CA GLU A 95 31.78 -18.57 50.11
C GLU A 95 30.79 -17.54 50.71
N LEU A 96 30.49 -17.61 52.02
CA LEU A 96 29.52 -16.71 52.65
C LEU A 96 29.96 -15.26 52.65
N LEU A 97 31.27 -14.99 52.78
CA LEU A 97 31.81 -13.64 52.74
C LEU A 97 31.54 -12.99 51.38
N ASP A 98 31.89 -13.70 50.30
CA ASP A 98 31.68 -13.22 48.93
C ASP A 98 30.19 -13.05 48.59
N LEU A 99 29.33 -13.96 49.06
CA LEU A 99 27.89 -13.90 48.82
C LEU A 99 27.20 -12.74 49.55
N VAL A 100 27.59 -12.46 50.79
CA VAL A 100 27.03 -11.34 51.57
C VAL A 100 27.43 -10.01 50.95
N ASP A 101 28.70 -9.85 50.54
CA ASP A 101 29.18 -8.66 49.83
C ASP A 101 28.46 -8.49 48.49
N GLY A 102 28.27 -9.58 47.74
CA GLY A 102 27.52 -9.59 46.49
C GLY A 102 26.04 -9.21 46.67
N LEU A 103 25.39 -9.69 47.73
CA LEU A 103 23.99 -9.40 48.04
C LEU A 103 23.79 -7.92 48.40
N GLU A 104 24.73 -7.32 49.15
CA GLU A 104 24.70 -5.90 49.47
C GLU A 104 24.92 -5.05 48.21
N ALA A 105 25.84 -5.44 47.32
CA ALA A 105 26.08 -4.76 46.05
C ALA A 105 24.86 -4.79 45.12
N LEU A 106 24.21 -5.96 44.98
CA LEU A 106 22.98 -6.08 44.19
C LEU A 106 21.86 -5.19 44.76
N SER A 107 21.79 -5.03 46.08
CA SER A 107 20.65 -4.37 46.71
C SER A 107 20.76 -2.85 46.86
N GLN A 108 21.82 -2.23 46.32
CA GLN A 108 22.01 -0.77 46.36
C GLN A 108 20.88 0.01 45.64
N GLU A 109 20.23 -0.61 44.66
CA GLU A 109 19.13 -0.01 43.91
C GLU A 109 17.79 -0.03 44.66
N ASN A 110 17.71 -0.71 45.82
CA ASN A 110 16.49 -0.84 46.63
C ASN A 110 16.69 -0.32 48.07
N PRO A 111 16.57 1.01 48.29
CA PRO A 111 16.82 1.64 49.60
C PRO A 111 15.97 1.09 50.75
N SER A 112 14.80 0.51 50.45
CA SER A 112 13.90 -0.08 51.44
C SER A 112 14.37 -1.43 52.00
N GLN A 113 15.22 -2.16 51.27
CA GLN A 113 15.76 -3.46 51.67
C GLN A 113 17.10 -3.34 52.40
N LEU A 114 17.83 -2.23 52.18
CA LEU A 114 19.20 -2.05 52.67
C LEU A 114 19.33 -2.23 54.20
N PRO A 115 18.44 -1.70 55.06
CA PRO A 115 18.55 -1.92 56.51
C PRO A 115 18.36 -3.39 56.93
N ARG A 116 17.53 -4.14 56.22
CA ARG A 116 17.29 -5.57 56.49
C ARG A 116 18.52 -6.40 56.11
N LEU A 117 19.15 -6.06 54.99
CA LEU A 117 20.36 -6.73 54.52
C LEU A 117 21.57 -6.46 55.41
N GLN A 118 21.74 -5.22 55.87
CA GLN A 118 22.77 -4.89 56.86
C GLN A 118 22.57 -5.67 58.15
N ALA A 119 21.33 -5.77 58.64
CA ALA A 119 21.02 -6.58 59.82
C ALA A 119 21.32 -8.08 59.60
N ILE A 120 21.04 -8.62 58.42
CA ILE A 120 21.37 -10.00 58.05
C ILE A 120 22.89 -10.20 57.99
N SER A 121 23.62 -9.31 57.34
CA SER A 121 25.09 -9.34 57.25
C SER A 121 25.74 -9.36 58.64
N GLU A 122 25.35 -8.43 59.52
CA GLU A 122 25.81 -8.40 60.91
C GLU A 122 25.44 -9.68 61.70
N GLN A 123 24.31 -10.31 61.39
CA GLN A 123 23.91 -11.57 62.03
C GLN A 123 24.74 -12.76 61.52
N VAL A 124 25.07 -12.80 60.23
CA VAL A 124 25.95 -13.81 59.63
C VAL A 124 27.35 -13.71 60.24
N ASP A 125 27.93 -12.51 60.31
CA ASP A 125 29.26 -12.30 60.90
C ASP A 125 29.33 -12.72 62.37
N ARG A 126 28.36 -12.25 63.17
CA ARG A 126 28.25 -12.66 64.58
C ARG A 126 28.12 -14.17 64.72
N ARG A 127 27.42 -14.82 63.78
CA ARG A 127 27.25 -16.26 63.80
C ARG A 127 28.54 -17.00 63.45
N LEU A 128 29.23 -16.61 62.38
CA LEU A 128 30.51 -17.20 61.98
C LEU A 128 31.56 -17.04 63.09
N ALA A 129 31.62 -15.88 63.75
CA ALA A 129 32.47 -15.63 64.90
C ALA A 129 32.13 -16.54 66.10
N SER A 130 30.84 -16.72 66.39
CA SER A 130 30.36 -17.65 67.44
C SER A 130 30.74 -19.10 67.12
N LEU A 131 30.57 -19.55 65.88
CA LEU A 131 30.96 -20.90 65.46
C LEU A 131 32.48 -21.10 65.57
N GLN A 132 33.28 -20.11 65.16
CA GLN A 132 34.74 -20.16 65.27
C GLN A 132 35.20 -20.26 66.73
N SER A 133 34.58 -19.48 67.62
CA SER A 133 34.86 -19.54 69.06
C SER A 133 34.59 -20.95 69.62
N ASN A 134 33.47 -21.57 69.24
CA ASN A 134 33.14 -22.93 69.69
C ASN A 134 34.17 -23.98 69.22
N ILE A 135 34.68 -23.86 67.99
CA ILE A 135 35.72 -24.74 67.46
C ILE A 135 37.02 -24.57 68.28
N ALA A 136 37.42 -23.32 68.53
CA ALA A 136 38.64 -22.99 69.28
C ALA A 136 38.58 -23.50 70.74
N LEU A 137 37.43 -23.41 71.39
CA LEU A 137 37.21 -23.95 72.75
C LEU A 137 37.40 -25.47 72.81
N LEU A 138 36.92 -26.21 71.80
CA LEU A 138 37.10 -27.67 71.76
C LEU A 138 38.56 -28.06 71.41
N GLN A 139 39.21 -27.32 70.51
CA GLN A 139 40.62 -27.56 70.15
C GLN A 139 41.57 -27.32 71.33
N SER A 140 41.34 -26.25 72.11
CA SER A 140 42.14 -25.89 73.29
C SER A 140 41.94 -26.84 74.48
N SER A 141 40.84 -27.57 74.54
CA SER A 141 40.57 -28.59 75.58
C SER A 141 41.12 -29.98 75.24
N ASN A 142 41.98 -30.09 74.21
CA ASN A 142 42.71 -31.30 73.81
C ASN A 142 41.80 -32.54 73.61
N GLY A 143 40.57 -32.31 73.14
CA GLY A 143 39.58 -33.37 72.89
C GLY A 143 39.00 -34.06 74.12
N SER A 144 39.44 -33.72 75.33
CA SER A 144 39.00 -34.37 76.58
C SER A 144 38.01 -33.48 77.33
N LEU A 145 36.73 -33.78 77.12
CA LEU A 145 35.60 -33.18 77.84
C LEU A 145 35.46 -33.79 79.25
N THR A 146 35.94 -33.09 80.28
CA THR A 146 35.62 -33.46 81.66
C THR A 146 34.18 -33.05 82.00
N LEU A 147 33.41 -34.00 82.52
CA LEU A 147 31.97 -34.02 82.88
C LEU A 147 31.45 -32.89 83.81
N SER A 148 32.25 -31.87 84.09
CA SER A 148 31.85 -30.65 84.83
C SER A 148 31.43 -29.50 83.89
N ALA A 149 31.67 -29.65 82.58
CA ALA A 149 31.44 -28.65 81.52
C ALA A 149 30.08 -28.77 80.81
N ASP A 150 29.21 -29.71 81.21
CA ASP A 150 27.96 -30.01 80.50
C ASP A 150 26.93 -28.86 80.53
N GLY A 151 26.88 -28.08 81.62
CA GLY A 151 25.98 -26.94 81.74
C GLY A 151 26.36 -25.77 80.82
N GLU A 152 27.64 -25.40 80.79
CA GLU A 152 28.16 -24.29 79.98
C GLU A 152 28.14 -24.62 78.48
N LYS A 153 28.44 -25.88 78.11
CA LYS A 153 28.36 -26.38 76.73
C LYS A 153 26.90 -26.44 76.24
N LEU A 154 25.98 -26.94 77.07
CA LEU A 154 24.56 -26.96 76.75
C LEU A 154 24.00 -25.54 76.60
N GLU A 155 24.40 -24.61 77.48
CA GLU A 155 24.01 -23.20 77.38
C GLU A 155 24.54 -22.54 76.10
N THR A 156 25.79 -22.81 75.72
CA THR A 156 26.40 -22.32 74.48
C THR A 156 25.69 -22.87 73.24
N LEU A 157 25.31 -24.16 73.25
CA LEU A 157 24.53 -24.78 72.18
C LEU A 157 23.10 -24.24 72.09
N ILE A 158 22.44 -24.00 73.24
CA ILE A 158 21.08 -23.42 73.31
C ILE A 158 21.08 -21.98 72.77
N ARG A 159 22.04 -21.14 73.21
CA ARG A 159 22.18 -19.76 72.70
C ARG A 159 22.48 -19.76 71.21
N GLY A 160 23.37 -20.65 70.74
CA GLY A 160 23.67 -20.81 69.32
C GLY A 160 22.47 -21.24 68.48
N LYS A 161 21.64 -22.16 68.98
CA LYS A 161 20.39 -22.58 68.33
C LYS A 161 19.41 -21.42 68.20
N SER A 162 19.17 -20.67 69.29
CA SER A 162 18.26 -19.52 69.27
C SER A 162 18.70 -18.44 68.27
N ALA A 163 20.00 -18.13 68.23
CA ALA A 163 20.57 -17.19 67.28
C ALA A 163 20.39 -17.64 65.82
N MET A 164 20.57 -18.94 65.53
CA MET A 164 20.33 -19.49 64.19
C MET A 164 18.87 -19.55 63.80
N ASP A 165 17.98 -19.88 64.75
CA ASP A 165 16.55 -19.87 64.49
C ASP A 165 16.08 -18.44 64.16
N ALA A 166 16.62 -17.42 64.83
CA ALA A 166 16.36 -16.01 64.52
C ALA A 166 16.90 -15.60 63.13
N LEU A 167 18.15 -15.92 62.81
CA LEU A 167 18.75 -15.61 61.51
C LEU A 167 18.03 -16.34 60.37
N ARG A 168 17.70 -17.62 60.55
CA ARG A 168 16.91 -18.42 59.60
C ARG A 168 15.54 -17.78 59.35
N ASN A 169 14.87 -17.30 60.39
CA ASN A 169 13.56 -16.66 60.25
C ASN A 169 13.67 -15.32 59.51
N ASN A 170 14.66 -14.49 59.83
CA ASN A 170 14.90 -13.22 59.12
C ASN A 170 15.19 -13.44 57.63
N LEU A 171 16.03 -14.43 57.30
CA LEU A 171 16.36 -14.75 55.91
C LEU A 171 15.15 -15.30 55.16
N ARG A 172 14.33 -16.14 55.81
CA ARG A 172 13.07 -16.63 55.22
C ARG A 172 12.08 -15.50 54.97
N GLU A 173 11.88 -14.60 55.92
CA GLU A 173 11.01 -13.44 55.70
C GLU A 173 11.53 -12.57 54.54
N PHE A 174 12.85 -12.40 54.42
CA PHE A 174 13.45 -11.70 53.28
C PHE A 174 13.17 -12.42 51.94
N ILE A 175 13.38 -13.74 51.88
CA ILE A 175 13.14 -14.56 50.69
C ILE A 175 11.66 -14.52 50.30
N ASP A 176 10.73 -14.64 51.26
CA ASP A 176 9.28 -14.59 51.03
C ASP A 176 8.86 -13.22 50.46
N VAL A 177 9.47 -12.13 50.94
CA VAL A 177 9.25 -10.78 50.39
C VAL A 177 9.76 -10.65 48.96
N GLU A 178 10.93 -11.22 48.64
CA GLU A 178 11.43 -11.20 47.25
C GLU A 178 10.63 -12.14 46.34
N GLU A 179 10.12 -13.26 46.84
CA GLU A 179 9.25 -14.17 46.07
C GLU A 179 7.93 -13.49 45.70
N THR A 180 7.28 -12.83 46.66
CA THR A 180 6.04 -12.07 46.39
C THR A 180 6.27 -10.90 45.44
N ARG A 181 7.42 -10.21 45.55
CA ARG A 181 7.82 -9.15 44.61
C ARG A 181 8.09 -9.70 43.22
N LEU A 182 8.79 -10.83 43.12
CA LEU A 182 9.08 -11.50 41.86
C LEU A 182 7.80 -11.92 41.16
N ALA A 183 6.84 -12.53 41.87
CA ALA A 183 5.56 -12.91 41.31
C ALA A 183 4.80 -11.71 40.72
N LYS A 184 4.83 -10.56 41.42
CA LYS A 184 4.23 -9.31 40.93
C LYS A 184 4.95 -8.77 39.69
N ARG A 185 6.28 -8.72 39.71
CA ARG A 185 7.10 -8.26 38.56
C ARG A 185 6.93 -9.17 37.35
N GLN A 186 6.85 -10.48 37.56
CA GLN A 186 6.59 -11.46 36.51
C GLN A 186 5.21 -11.22 35.87
N GLN A 187 4.18 -10.96 36.67
CA GLN A 187 2.86 -10.62 36.16
C GLN A 187 2.88 -9.31 35.33
N THR A 188 3.61 -8.28 35.79
CA THR A 188 3.78 -7.03 35.04
C THR A 188 4.54 -7.26 33.73
N LEU A 189 5.60 -8.06 33.73
CA LEU A 189 6.33 -8.44 32.51
C LEU A 189 5.42 -9.16 31.52
N ASP A 190 4.61 -10.11 31.98
CA ASP A 190 3.67 -10.84 31.14
C ASP A 190 2.58 -9.93 30.55
N GLN A 191 2.12 -8.92 31.32
CA GLN A 191 1.22 -7.87 30.84
C GLN A 191 1.87 -7.02 29.74
N GLU A 192 3.09 -6.52 29.96
CA GLU A 192 3.83 -5.74 28.97
C GLU A 192 4.12 -6.56 27.69
N ARG A 193 4.45 -7.85 27.84
CA ARG A 193 4.60 -8.80 26.71
C ARG A 193 3.27 -9.02 25.99
N ALA A 194 2.16 -9.14 26.71
CA ALA A 194 0.84 -9.30 26.10
C ALA A 194 0.41 -8.05 25.33
N LEU A 195 0.61 -6.85 25.91
CA LEU A 195 0.34 -5.57 25.24
C LEU A 195 1.21 -5.39 23.99
N SER A 196 2.50 -5.68 24.08
CA SER A 196 3.42 -5.64 22.94
C SER A 196 2.99 -6.58 21.80
N ARG A 197 2.66 -7.84 22.11
CA ARG A 197 2.14 -8.80 21.12
C ARG A 197 0.79 -8.40 20.53
N ALA A 198 -0.14 -7.91 21.37
CA ALA A 198 -1.45 -7.47 20.93
C ALA A 198 -1.34 -6.26 19.98
N ALA A 199 -0.47 -5.29 20.30
CA ALA A 199 -0.19 -4.16 19.43
C ALA A 199 0.36 -4.61 18.06
N LEU A 200 1.25 -5.60 18.02
CA LEU A 200 1.77 -6.16 16.78
C LEU A 200 0.67 -6.81 15.92
N TRP A 201 -0.16 -7.67 16.52
CA TRP A 201 -1.27 -8.33 15.81
C TRP A 201 -2.32 -7.33 15.32
N LEU A 202 -2.67 -6.33 16.14
CA LEU A 202 -3.60 -5.27 15.74
C LEU A 202 -3.04 -4.43 14.61
N ALA A 203 -1.79 -3.99 14.70
CA ALA A 203 -1.16 -3.20 13.66
C ALA A 203 -1.03 -3.98 12.33
N GLY A 204 -0.65 -5.26 12.40
CA GLY A 204 -0.62 -6.15 11.25
C GLY A 204 -2.01 -6.33 10.61
N GLY A 205 -3.03 -6.59 11.43
CA GLY A 205 -4.42 -6.73 10.95
C GLY A 205 -4.94 -5.46 10.30
N VAL A 206 -4.75 -4.30 10.93
CA VAL A 206 -5.14 -2.99 10.37
C VAL A 206 -4.36 -2.71 9.08
N GLY A 207 -3.07 -3.02 9.01
CA GLY A 207 -2.26 -2.85 7.81
C GLY A 207 -2.76 -3.70 6.63
N ILE A 208 -3.08 -4.98 6.87
CA ILE A 208 -3.59 -5.89 5.83
C ILE A 208 -4.98 -5.45 5.36
N VAL A 209 -5.91 -5.22 6.28
CA VAL A 209 -7.29 -4.82 5.93
C VAL A 209 -7.30 -3.45 5.25
N GLY A 210 -6.53 -2.49 5.76
CA GLY A 210 -6.37 -1.17 5.17
C GLY A 210 -5.74 -1.22 3.77
N GLY A 211 -4.69 -2.01 3.59
CA GLY A 211 -4.01 -2.20 2.30
C GLY A 211 -4.91 -2.86 1.26
N LEU A 212 -5.59 -3.96 1.61
CA LEU A 212 -6.55 -4.63 0.73
C LEU A 212 -7.73 -3.72 0.37
N GLY A 213 -8.27 -2.99 1.34
CA GLY A 213 -9.35 -2.03 1.13
C GLY A 213 -8.93 -0.88 0.20
N ALA A 214 -7.77 -0.28 0.42
CA ALA A 214 -7.22 0.77 -0.44
C ALA A 214 -6.99 0.27 -1.88
N ASN A 215 -6.40 -0.92 -2.03
CA ASN A 215 -6.18 -1.53 -3.34
C ASN A 215 -7.50 -1.85 -4.07
N TYR A 216 -8.49 -2.36 -3.35
CA TYR A 216 -9.82 -2.64 -3.90
C TYR A 216 -10.52 -1.37 -4.38
N LEU A 217 -10.52 -0.31 -3.58
CA LEU A 217 -11.09 1.00 -3.95
C LEU A 217 -10.36 1.62 -5.15
N TYR A 218 -9.03 1.50 -5.20
CA TYR A 218 -8.22 1.93 -6.34
C TYR A 218 -8.62 1.19 -7.61
N THR A 219 -8.72 -0.13 -7.54
CA THR A 219 -9.09 -0.99 -8.67
C THR A 219 -10.48 -0.65 -9.19
N ILE A 220 -11.49 -0.55 -8.30
CA ILE A 220 -12.86 -0.20 -8.71
C ILE A 220 -12.92 1.19 -9.32
N SER A 221 -12.19 2.17 -8.76
CA SER A 221 -12.18 3.53 -9.29
C SER A 221 -11.64 3.58 -10.72
N ILE A 222 -10.63 2.77 -11.06
CA ILE A 222 -10.05 2.74 -12.40
C ILE A 222 -10.94 1.94 -13.34
N VAL A 223 -11.35 0.74 -12.94
CA VAL A 223 -12.15 -0.16 -13.77
C VAL A 223 -13.47 0.52 -14.19
N ARG A 224 -14.16 1.22 -13.27
CA ARG A 224 -15.39 1.95 -13.61
C ARG A 224 -15.17 3.04 -14.65
N ARG A 225 -14.07 3.79 -14.55
CA ARG A 225 -13.76 4.88 -15.49
C ARG A 225 -13.34 4.33 -16.85
N ILE A 226 -12.57 3.24 -16.89
CA ILE A 226 -12.20 2.55 -18.13
C ILE A 226 -13.45 2.02 -18.85
N HIS A 227 -14.40 1.40 -18.15
CA HIS A 227 -15.65 0.94 -18.77
C HIS A 227 -16.50 2.10 -19.31
N GLY A 228 -16.53 3.24 -18.61
CA GLY A 228 -17.16 4.46 -19.12
C GLY A 228 -16.53 4.95 -20.42
N LEU A 229 -15.20 4.98 -20.47
CA LEU A 229 -14.45 5.42 -21.65
C LEU A 229 -14.65 4.45 -22.82
N GLN A 230 -14.61 3.14 -22.56
CA GLN A 230 -14.87 2.11 -23.56
C GLN A 230 -16.28 2.26 -24.15
N ARG A 231 -17.28 2.53 -23.31
CA ARG A 231 -18.66 2.76 -23.77
C ARG A 231 -18.76 3.99 -24.66
N ASN A 232 -18.15 5.11 -24.26
CA ASN A 232 -18.09 6.32 -25.09
C ASN A 232 -17.37 6.08 -26.42
N ALA A 233 -16.27 5.31 -26.42
CA ALA A 233 -15.55 4.93 -27.65
C ALA A 233 -16.42 4.14 -28.63
N LEU A 234 -17.23 3.21 -28.13
CA LEU A 234 -18.18 2.45 -28.95
C LEU A 234 -19.28 3.36 -29.51
N LEU A 235 -19.83 4.28 -28.70
CA LEU A 235 -20.85 5.22 -29.17
C LEU A 235 -20.35 6.12 -30.31
N VAL A 236 -19.10 6.60 -30.24
CA VAL A 236 -18.50 7.37 -31.35
C VAL A 236 -18.37 6.53 -32.62
N ALA A 237 -17.97 5.25 -32.49
CA ALA A 237 -17.88 4.35 -33.63
C ALA A 237 -19.23 4.10 -34.29
N ASP A 238 -20.29 4.00 -33.49
CA ASP A 238 -21.67 3.79 -33.96
C ASP A 238 -22.35 5.10 -34.44
N GLY A 239 -21.73 6.26 -34.21
CA GLY A 239 -22.30 7.58 -34.56
C GLY A 239 -23.42 8.04 -33.62
N GLU A 240 -23.52 7.44 -32.45
CA GLU A 240 -24.52 7.73 -31.42
C GLU A 240 -24.04 8.82 -30.46
N PRO A 241 -24.95 9.56 -29.80
CA PRO A 241 -24.57 10.60 -28.84
C PRO A 241 -23.86 10.00 -27.63
N LEU A 242 -22.80 10.68 -27.19
CA LEU A 242 -21.97 10.30 -26.05
C LEU A 242 -22.76 10.31 -24.73
N SER A 243 -22.35 9.47 -23.76
CA SER A 243 -22.90 9.45 -22.40
C SER A 243 -22.44 10.68 -21.59
N GLU A 244 -22.63 10.69 -20.27
CA GLU A 244 -22.04 11.71 -19.40
C GLU A 244 -20.50 11.64 -19.35
N PRO A 245 -19.80 12.79 -19.29
CA PRO A 245 -18.35 12.85 -19.30
C PRO A 245 -17.74 12.32 -18.00
N ILE A 246 -16.59 11.67 -18.13
CA ILE A 246 -15.85 11.07 -17.02
C ILE A 246 -15.14 12.17 -16.24
N LEU A 247 -15.58 12.44 -15.01
CA LEU A 247 -14.93 13.42 -14.13
C LEU A 247 -13.47 13.03 -13.79
N GLY A 248 -12.58 14.02 -13.74
CA GLY A 248 -11.16 13.90 -13.34
C GLY A 248 -10.25 14.88 -14.08
N GLU A 249 -8.97 14.95 -13.70
CA GLU A 249 -7.94 15.78 -14.37
C GLU A 249 -6.75 14.95 -14.88
N ASP A 250 -6.92 13.63 -14.96
CA ASP A 250 -5.85 12.69 -15.31
C ASP A 250 -5.92 12.19 -16.76
N GLU A 251 -5.05 11.24 -17.09
CA GLU A 251 -4.90 10.69 -18.44
C GLU A 251 -6.20 10.09 -18.98
N ILE A 252 -7.05 9.51 -18.12
CA ILE A 252 -8.36 8.96 -18.55
C ILE A 252 -9.32 10.09 -18.91
N ASN A 253 -9.37 11.17 -18.13
CA ASN A 253 -10.21 12.32 -18.47
C ASN A 253 -9.71 13.03 -19.74
N ARG A 254 -8.39 13.19 -19.92
CA ARG A 254 -7.83 13.78 -21.16
C ARG A 254 -8.20 12.96 -22.39
N LEU A 255 -8.19 11.63 -22.27
CA LEU A 255 -8.60 10.74 -23.35
C LEU A 255 -10.10 10.82 -23.63
N ASP A 256 -10.95 10.90 -22.60
CA ASP A 256 -12.39 11.10 -22.74
C ASP A 256 -12.69 12.44 -23.44
N GLN A 257 -12.05 13.54 -23.03
CA GLN A 257 -12.18 14.86 -23.68
C GLN A 257 -11.78 14.84 -25.16
N ALA A 258 -10.68 14.16 -25.49
CA ALA A 258 -10.28 13.98 -26.89
C ALA A 258 -11.35 13.22 -27.68
N LEU A 259 -11.98 12.23 -27.05
CA LEU A 259 -13.06 11.44 -27.64
C LEU A 259 -14.31 12.29 -27.93
N TYR A 260 -14.70 13.18 -26.99
CA TYR A 260 -15.75 14.18 -27.25
C TYR A 260 -15.41 15.10 -28.43
N ALA A 261 -14.19 15.63 -28.48
CA ALA A 261 -13.76 16.49 -29.57
C ALA A 261 -13.82 15.76 -30.93
N THR A 262 -13.42 14.49 -30.97
CA THR A 262 -13.53 13.67 -32.20
C THR A 262 -14.97 13.41 -32.60
N ALA A 263 -15.86 13.12 -31.64
CA ALA A 263 -17.27 12.88 -31.93
C ALA A 263 -17.94 14.12 -32.52
N GLU A 264 -17.63 15.30 -31.97
CA GLU A 264 -18.12 16.58 -32.49
C GLU A 264 -17.63 16.83 -33.93
N GLN A 265 -16.33 16.60 -34.19
CA GLN A 265 -15.78 16.74 -35.55
C GLN A 265 -16.41 15.77 -36.55
N ILE A 266 -16.65 14.52 -36.14
CA ILE A 266 -17.30 13.50 -36.98
C ILE A 266 -18.73 13.93 -37.31
N SER A 267 -19.50 14.35 -36.29
CA SER A 267 -20.88 14.81 -36.45
C SER A 267 -20.96 16.03 -37.39
N GLN A 268 -20.11 17.04 -37.19
CA GLN A 268 -20.02 18.21 -38.07
C GLN A 268 -19.68 17.80 -39.51
N LYS A 269 -18.70 16.90 -39.70
CA LYS A 269 -18.30 16.43 -41.03
C LYS A 269 -19.42 15.64 -41.71
N GLN A 270 -20.18 14.83 -40.97
CA GLN A 270 -21.36 14.14 -41.49
C GLN A 270 -22.46 15.11 -41.93
N THR A 271 -22.79 16.12 -41.11
CA THR A 271 -23.77 17.15 -41.49
C THR A 271 -23.30 17.95 -42.70
N TRP A 272 -22.01 18.29 -42.78
CA TRP A 272 -21.45 18.98 -43.93
C TRP A 272 -21.51 18.12 -45.20
N LEU A 273 -21.18 16.82 -45.13
CA LEU A 273 -21.29 15.90 -46.27
C LEU A 273 -22.74 15.76 -46.75
N GLN A 274 -23.71 15.69 -45.84
CA GLN A 274 -25.13 15.65 -46.20
C GLN A 274 -25.58 16.93 -46.91
N THR A 275 -25.21 18.10 -46.39
CA THR A 275 -25.57 19.38 -47.02
C THR A 275 -24.88 19.58 -48.37
N ALA A 276 -23.60 19.19 -48.49
CA ALA A 276 -22.87 19.21 -49.75
C ALA A 276 -23.51 18.29 -50.81
N ASN A 277 -23.90 17.06 -50.43
CA ASN A 277 -24.58 16.14 -51.34
C ASN A 277 -25.94 16.68 -51.82
N LEU A 278 -26.70 17.32 -50.93
CA LEU A 278 -27.97 17.97 -51.30
C LEU A 278 -27.74 19.12 -52.29
N GLN A 279 -26.71 19.94 -52.07
CA GLN A 279 -26.37 21.04 -52.98
C GLN A 279 -25.94 20.53 -54.37
N ILE A 280 -25.12 19.48 -54.43
CA ILE A 280 -24.73 18.85 -55.70
C ILE A 280 -25.96 18.32 -56.44
N ALA A 281 -26.87 17.64 -55.72
CA ALA A 281 -28.10 17.13 -56.31
C ALA A 281 -29.02 18.26 -56.81
N GLU A 282 -29.13 19.38 -56.08
CA GLU A 282 -29.88 20.55 -56.52
C GLU A 282 -29.24 21.24 -57.72
N ALA A 283 -27.92 21.40 -57.74
CA ALA A 283 -27.19 21.99 -58.85
C ALA A 283 -27.40 21.17 -60.13
N ALA A 284 -27.26 19.84 -60.04
CA ALA A 284 -27.51 18.93 -61.16
C ALA A 284 -28.98 18.99 -61.64
N ARG A 285 -29.94 19.11 -60.72
CA ARG A 285 -31.36 19.30 -61.10
C ARG A 285 -31.61 20.64 -61.79
N LYS A 286 -31.01 21.72 -61.29
CA LYS A 286 -31.16 23.06 -61.89
C LYS A 286 -30.53 23.09 -63.29
N GLU A 287 -29.35 22.53 -63.47
CA GLU A 287 -28.69 22.40 -64.78
C GLU A 287 -29.58 21.64 -65.77
N LYS A 288 -30.08 20.46 -65.39
CA LYS A 288 -31.00 19.70 -66.23
C LYS A 288 -32.30 20.44 -66.53
N ALA A 289 -32.90 21.10 -65.54
CA ALA A 289 -34.14 21.86 -65.74
C ALA A 289 -33.95 23.10 -66.64
N LEU A 290 -32.76 23.72 -66.62
CA LEU A 290 -32.39 24.81 -67.52
C LEU A 290 -32.21 24.30 -68.96
N LEU A 291 -31.55 23.16 -69.14
CA LEU A 291 -31.44 22.49 -70.44
C LEU A 291 -32.81 22.09 -70.98
N ASP A 292 -33.66 21.47 -70.15
CA ASP A 292 -34.99 20.98 -70.54
C ASP A 292 -35.97 22.10 -70.91
N ASN A 293 -35.90 23.27 -70.24
CA ASN A 293 -36.78 24.42 -70.49
C ASN A 293 -36.17 25.49 -71.41
N SER A 294 -34.99 25.27 -71.98
CA SER A 294 -34.40 26.20 -72.95
C SER A 294 -35.31 26.35 -74.18
N LEU A 295 -35.48 27.57 -74.69
CA LEU A 295 -36.19 27.83 -75.95
C LEU A 295 -35.30 27.58 -77.18
N ASP A 296 -33.99 27.71 -77.01
CA ASP A 296 -33.00 27.42 -78.04
C ASP A 296 -32.47 25.99 -77.92
N VAL A 297 -32.07 25.40 -79.05
CA VAL A 297 -31.47 24.07 -79.07
C VAL A 297 -30.05 24.13 -78.54
N ILE A 298 -29.83 23.51 -77.38
CA ILE A 298 -28.52 23.37 -76.76
C ILE A 298 -28.09 21.92 -76.96
N CYS A 299 -26.90 21.73 -77.52
CA CYS A 299 -26.34 20.40 -77.72
C CYS A 299 -24.84 20.37 -77.43
N SER A 300 -24.37 19.24 -76.93
CA SER A 300 -22.95 18.93 -76.79
C SER A 300 -22.57 17.81 -77.76
N ILE A 301 -21.34 17.86 -78.25
CA ILE A 301 -20.77 16.84 -79.13
C ILE A 301 -19.50 16.26 -78.51
N ASP A 302 -19.24 14.98 -78.72
CA ASP A 302 -18.00 14.33 -78.27
C ASP A 302 -16.79 14.72 -79.13
N GLY A 303 -15.62 14.16 -78.81
CA GLY A 303 -14.39 14.38 -79.57
C GLY A 303 -14.44 13.87 -81.01
N GLU A 304 -15.42 13.04 -81.39
CA GLU A 304 -15.62 12.57 -82.76
C GLU A 304 -16.66 13.41 -83.51
N GLY A 305 -17.44 14.25 -82.82
CA GLY A 305 -18.50 15.06 -83.41
C GLY A 305 -19.86 14.38 -83.42
N ARG A 306 -20.12 13.43 -82.51
CA ARG A 306 -21.44 12.84 -82.30
C ARG A 306 -22.18 13.61 -81.21
N PHE A 307 -23.50 13.77 -81.32
CA PHE A 307 -24.30 14.38 -80.26
C PHE A 307 -24.26 13.53 -78.98
N VAL A 308 -23.88 14.14 -77.87
CA VAL A 308 -23.82 13.50 -76.54
C VAL A 308 -25.05 13.87 -75.73
N GLU A 309 -25.43 15.14 -75.73
CA GLU A 309 -26.59 15.65 -75.02
C GLU A 309 -27.28 16.70 -75.89
N VAL A 310 -28.62 16.70 -75.93
CA VAL A 310 -29.41 17.62 -76.75
C VAL A 310 -30.66 18.03 -75.98
N SER A 311 -30.96 19.33 -75.92
CA SER A 311 -32.16 19.84 -75.25
C SER A 311 -33.45 19.46 -75.99
N PRO A 312 -34.58 19.30 -75.28
CA PRO A 312 -35.89 19.00 -75.89
C PRO A 312 -36.40 20.06 -76.88
N ALA A 313 -35.82 21.27 -76.86
CA ALA A 313 -36.09 22.32 -77.83
C ALA A 313 -35.77 21.89 -79.27
N SER A 314 -34.88 20.91 -79.46
CA SER A 314 -34.57 20.30 -80.77
C SER A 314 -35.81 19.85 -81.53
N PHE A 315 -36.84 19.33 -80.85
CA PHE A 315 -38.07 18.93 -81.52
C PHE A 315 -38.86 20.13 -82.02
N LYS A 316 -38.99 21.19 -81.21
CA LYS A 316 -39.73 22.40 -81.58
C LYS A 316 -39.02 23.23 -82.64
N VAL A 317 -37.69 23.27 -82.63
CA VAL A 317 -36.87 24.15 -83.48
C VAL A 317 -36.36 23.42 -84.73
N TRP A 318 -35.93 22.16 -84.61
CA TRP A 318 -35.38 21.36 -85.71
C TRP A 318 -36.31 20.23 -86.19
N GLY A 319 -37.30 19.82 -85.40
CA GLY A 319 -38.25 18.75 -85.76
C GLY A 319 -37.86 17.35 -85.29
N TYR A 320 -36.66 17.18 -84.71
CA TYR A 320 -36.14 15.88 -84.26
C TYR A 320 -36.23 15.71 -82.76
N LEU A 321 -36.58 14.52 -82.29
CA LEU A 321 -36.52 14.18 -80.87
C LEU A 321 -35.05 14.02 -80.43
N PRO A 322 -34.69 14.39 -79.19
CA PRO A 322 -33.33 14.18 -78.68
C PRO A 322 -32.83 12.74 -78.83
N SER A 323 -33.71 11.75 -78.65
CA SER A 323 -33.39 10.32 -78.82
C SER A 323 -33.00 9.93 -80.25
N GLU A 324 -33.39 10.72 -81.25
CA GLU A 324 -33.04 10.49 -82.66
C GLU A 324 -31.70 11.11 -83.04
N LEU A 325 -31.28 12.13 -82.27
CA LEU A 325 -30.04 12.89 -82.50
C LEU A 325 -28.85 12.30 -81.72
N ILE A 326 -29.06 11.89 -80.47
CA ILE A 326 -28.00 11.40 -79.58
C ILE A 326 -27.29 10.17 -80.22
N GLY A 327 -25.96 10.21 -80.28
CA GLY A 327 -25.08 9.17 -80.85
C GLY A 327 -24.80 9.29 -82.36
N ARG A 328 -25.52 10.15 -83.09
CA ARG A 328 -25.31 10.39 -84.52
C ARG A 328 -24.38 11.57 -84.79
N PHE A 329 -23.74 11.61 -85.95
CA PHE A 329 -22.86 12.72 -86.31
C PHE A 329 -23.69 13.97 -86.63
N TYR A 330 -23.29 15.14 -86.08
CA TYR A 330 -24.04 16.38 -86.31
C TYR A 330 -24.14 16.74 -87.79
N THR A 331 -23.13 16.37 -88.59
CA THR A 331 -23.08 16.63 -90.04
C THR A 331 -24.18 15.91 -90.83
N GLU A 332 -24.80 14.85 -90.28
CA GLU A 332 -25.92 14.14 -90.93
C GLU A 332 -27.19 15.00 -91.02
N PHE A 333 -27.33 16.00 -90.16
CA PHE A 333 -28.52 16.84 -90.04
C PHE A 333 -28.34 18.25 -90.61
N VAL A 334 -27.13 18.57 -91.07
CA VAL A 334 -26.79 19.85 -91.72
C VAL A 334 -27.07 19.74 -93.23
N VAL A 335 -27.67 20.78 -93.81
CA VAL A 335 -27.97 20.82 -95.26
C VAL A 335 -26.67 20.66 -96.09
N PRO A 336 -26.64 19.85 -97.16
CA PRO A 336 -25.43 19.48 -97.91
C PRO A 336 -24.53 20.65 -98.35
N ASP A 337 -25.12 21.80 -98.69
CA ASP A 337 -24.39 23.02 -99.11
C ASP A 337 -23.55 23.66 -97.99
N ASP A 338 -23.88 23.39 -96.73
CA ASP A 338 -23.17 23.90 -95.55
C ASP A 338 -22.31 22.83 -94.85
N VAL A 339 -22.39 21.55 -95.24
CA VAL A 339 -21.57 20.47 -94.68
C VAL A 339 -20.08 20.73 -94.90
N GLU A 340 -19.68 21.17 -96.10
CA GLU A 340 -18.27 21.36 -96.44
C GLU A 340 -17.62 22.55 -95.70
N LYS A 341 -18.42 23.56 -95.30
CA LYS A 341 -17.97 24.68 -94.43
C LYS A 341 -17.73 24.22 -92.99
N HIS A 342 -18.55 23.29 -92.50
CA HIS A 342 -18.51 22.82 -91.12
C HIS A 342 -17.70 21.52 -90.95
N ARG A 343 -17.21 20.91 -92.04
CA ARG A 343 -16.33 19.73 -92.07
C ARG A 343 -14.92 20.02 -91.53
N ARG A 344 -14.55 21.31 -91.39
CA ARG A 344 -13.36 21.71 -90.63
C ARG A 344 -13.60 21.42 -89.15
N SER A 345 -13.15 20.24 -88.73
CA SER A 345 -13.08 19.74 -87.36
C SER A 345 -13.33 20.79 -86.26
N PRO A 346 -14.40 20.65 -85.44
CA PRO A 346 -14.66 21.51 -84.28
C PRO A 346 -13.48 21.58 -83.29
N LEU A 347 -12.67 20.52 -83.25
CA LEU A 347 -11.47 20.39 -82.41
C LEU A 347 -10.39 21.44 -82.73
N LYS A 348 -10.27 21.91 -83.99
CA LYS A 348 -9.30 22.97 -84.34
C LYS A 348 -9.75 24.37 -83.89
N LEU A 349 -11.06 24.62 -83.78
CA LEU A 349 -11.61 25.90 -83.33
C LEU A 349 -11.53 26.05 -81.80
N LEU A 350 -11.75 24.96 -81.06
CA LEU A 350 -11.61 24.91 -79.60
C LEU A 350 -10.15 25.10 -79.12
N GLN A 351 -9.16 24.61 -79.88
CA GLN A 351 -7.75 24.74 -79.54
C GLN A 351 -7.14 26.12 -79.87
N ALA A 352 -7.75 26.91 -80.77
CA ALA A 352 -7.20 28.17 -81.24
C ALA A 352 -7.70 29.41 -80.45
N ASN A 353 -8.93 29.38 -79.92
CA ASN A 353 -9.46 30.45 -79.04
C ASN A 353 -10.78 30.01 -78.36
N PRO A 354 -10.77 29.65 -77.05
CA PRO A 354 -11.96 29.11 -76.37
C PRO A 354 -13.14 30.09 -76.35
N SER A 355 -12.87 31.39 -76.29
CA SER A 355 -13.87 32.46 -76.19
C SER A 355 -14.59 32.77 -77.51
N GLN A 356 -14.04 32.35 -78.66
CA GLN A 356 -14.67 32.51 -79.98
C GLN A 356 -15.52 31.29 -80.36
N ALA A 357 -15.16 30.10 -79.86
CA ALA A 357 -15.93 28.87 -80.07
C ALA A 357 -17.37 28.99 -79.54
N LEU A 358 -17.57 29.63 -78.39
CA LEU A 358 -18.91 29.84 -77.82
C LEU A 358 -19.82 30.78 -78.65
N LYS A 359 -19.24 31.64 -79.51
CA LYS A 359 -20.01 32.57 -80.37
C LYS A 359 -20.39 31.99 -81.73
N THR A 360 -19.88 30.81 -82.10
CA THR A 360 -19.98 30.28 -83.48
C THR A 360 -20.85 29.02 -83.56
N ALA A 361 -21.86 28.92 -82.70
CA ALA A 361 -22.95 27.94 -82.81
C ALA A 361 -24.28 28.65 -83.08
N THR A 362 -24.26 29.64 -83.99
CA THR A 362 -25.47 30.39 -84.36
C THR A 362 -25.75 30.14 -85.85
N PHE A 363 -26.82 29.37 -86.09
CA PHE A 363 -27.50 29.14 -87.38
C PHE A 363 -26.74 28.34 -88.46
N ALA A 364 -26.54 27.03 -88.23
CA ALA A 364 -26.64 26.10 -89.36
C ALA A 364 -28.13 25.83 -89.61
N LYS A 365 -28.61 26.00 -90.85
CA LYS A 365 -29.93 25.51 -91.24
C LYS A 365 -29.88 23.99 -91.15
N MET A 366 -30.55 23.43 -90.16
CA MET A 366 -30.79 22.00 -90.08
C MET A 366 -31.83 21.63 -91.13
N ALA A 367 -31.67 20.48 -91.77
CA ALA A 367 -32.71 19.95 -92.64
C ALA A 367 -33.94 19.66 -91.77
N HIS A 368 -35.12 20.20 -92.13
CA HIS A 368 -36.36 19.86 -91.41
C HIS A 368 -36.78 18.44 -91.80
N GLY A 369 -37.01 17.60 -90.78
CA GLY A 369 -37.56 16.26 -90.91
C GLY A 369 -39.06 16.25 -91.10
#